data_AF-A0A1I7KWN4-F1
#
_entry.id   AF-A0A1I7KWN4-F1
#
_cell.length_a   1.000
_cell.length_b   1.000
_cell.length_c   1.000
_cell.angle_alpha   90.00
_cell.angle_beta   90.00
_cell.angle_gamma   90.00
#
_symmetry.space_group_name_H-M   'P 1'
#
loop_
_entity.id
_entity.type
_entity.pdbx_description
1 polymer ?
#
loop_
_entity_poly.entity_id
_entity_poly.type
_entity_poly.pdbx_seq_one_letter_code
_entity_poly.pdbx_strand_id
1 'polypeptide(L)'
;MASLSAFFLLAALLLHVRGRERGDRTGAAYLVLAWGLLWPLSFFSKETGLLFPAFALAWELIMRRAACGKLDRFARGFFVVAGISLTAGVVYALLPRMQWLWAGYDLRPFTLVERLLTEGRVLWFYLGLMVAPRLDAFGLYHDDIAVSTGILSPWTTLPALLGLAGLVWLVWRLRRSVPVVAFGIGWFLIGHALESTVLPLELAHEHRNYLPLFGVLLPAGWALVFALDGPRRSVGIILASAALLVSGLITALRANTFGDELQRTQIEALHHPASARARHQAGLSLSELPEAAQPDSAIYAAARKHYEAAGQLDPYFKMSWLGLIHLNCKAGIVIKPSDLHELSRRLREVPFAPGDRGVLYSLKEMTIAGKICLNRSEIDGLFASALANPGVSPAVQAMLYSWHADYLWLHERDGAAARRALGQSLALNPGNPSNRLKWAQLLLISGEKDEARRLLLGMQGENFSEDERNTLNELLTLNTAVQR
;
A
#
# COMPACT_ATOMS: atom_id res chain seq x y z
N MET A 1 8.36 8.82 -3.84
CA MET A 1 9.31 7.99 -3.06
C MET A 1 9.95 6.90 -3.93
N ALA A 2 9.20 6.00 -4.56
CA ALA A 2 9.78 4.89 -5.36
C ALA A 2 10.72 5.35 -6.49
N SER A 3 10.32 6.35 -7.28
CA SER A 3 11.15 6.92 -8.35
C SER A 3 12.46 7.54 -7.84
N LEU A 4 12.41 8.25 -6.71
CA LEU A 4 13.58 8.86 -6.07
C LEU A 4 14.55 7.80 -5.53
N SER A 5 14.04 6.77 -4.86
CA SER A 5 14.85 5.63 -4.40
C SER A 5 15.54 4.92 -5.57
N ALA A 6 14.80 4.68 -6.67
CA ALA A 6 15.35 4.08 -7.88
C ALA A 6 16.44 4.95 -8.54
N PHE A 7 16.25 6.27 -8.60
CA PHE A 7 17.25 7.20 -9.12
C PHE A 7 18.57 7.09 -8.36
N PHE A 8 18.53 7.19 -7.02
CA PHE A 8 19.73 7.09 -6.20
C PHE A 8 20.37 5.69 -6.26
N LEU A 9 19.57 4.62 -6.34
CA LEU A 9 20.07 3.25 -6.48
C LEU A 9 20.82 3.07 -7.81
N LEU A 10 20.23 3.51 -8.92
CA LEU A 10 20.85 3.41 -10.24
C LEU A 10 22.11 4.28 -10.34
N ALA A 11 22.10 5.47 -9.75
CA ALA A 11 23.28 6.33 -9.68
C ALA A 11 24.40 5.70 -8.83
N ALA A 12 24.07 5.12 -7.66
CA ALA A 12 25.01 4.38 -6.84
C ALA A 12 25.61 3.19 -7.61
N LEU A 13 24.78 2.46 -8.35
CA LEU A 13 25.24 1.32 -9.13
C LEU A 13 26.15 1.75 -10.29
N LEU A 14 25.82 2.82 -11.00
CA LEU A 14 26.67 3.34 -12.06
C LEU A 14 28.05 3.74 -11.53
N LEU A 15 28.10 4.42 -10.38
CA LEU A 15 29.36 4.78 -9.72
C LEU A 15 30.11 3.55 -9.20
N HIS A 16 29.40 2.54 -8.71
CA HIS A 16 30.00 1.25 -8.36
C HIS A 16 30.70 0.65 -9.59
N VAL A 17 29.99 0.51 -10.71
CA VAL A 17 30.53 -0.03 -11.97
C VAL A 17 31.78 0.75 -12.41
N ARG A 18 31.67 2.08 -12.54
CA ARG A 18 32.78 2.95 -12.94
C ARG A 18 33.97 2.89 -11.98
N GLY A 19 33.70 2.79 -10.68
CA GLY A 19 34.74 2.66 -9.66
C GLY A 19 35.52 1.35 -9.78
N ARG A 20 34.81 0.26 -10.08
CA ARG A 20 35.39 -1.07 -10.27
C ARG A 20 36.12 -1.25 -11.60
N GLU A 21 35.79 -0.48 -12.63
CA GLU A 21 36.49 -0.46 -13.93
C GLU A 21 37.82 0.32 -13.88
N ARG A 22 37.87 1.46 -13.16
CA ARG A 22 39.07 2.31 -13.15
C ARG A 22 40.22 1.81 -12.28
N GLY A 23 39.92 1.27 -11.10
CA GLY A 23 40.96 0.73 -10.19
C GLY A 23 41.97 1.75 -9.63
N ASP A 24 41.76 3.05 -9.84
CA ASP A 24 42.61 4.16 -9.38
C ASP A 24 41.96 4.95 -8.22
N ARG A 25 42.57 6.08 -7.80
CA ARG A 25 42.03 6.95 -6.72
C ARG A 25 40.64 7.51 -7.07
N THR A 26 40.41 7.85 -8.33
CA THR A 26 39.10 8.30 -8.82
C THR A 26 38.05 7.19 -8.69
N GLY A 27 38.44 5.96 -9.02
CA GLY A 27 37.58 4.79 -8.85
C GLY A 27 37.23 4.52 -7.39
N ALA A 28 38.19 4.69 -6.47
CA ALA A 28 37.92 4.62 -5.03
C ALA A 28 36.95 5.72 -4.57
N ALA A 29 37.09 6.96 -5.07
CA ALA A 29 36.16 8.04 -4.77
C ALA A 29 34.72 7.73 -5.25
N TYR A 30 34.57 7.12 -6.43
CA TYR A 30 33.25 6.68 -6.91
C TYR A 30 32.64 5.59 -6.03
N LEU A 31 33.44 4.65 -5.54
CA LEU A 31 32.95 3.63 -4.60
C LEU A 31 32.52 4.26 -3.27
N VAL A 32 33.28 5.20 -2.73
CA VAL A 32 32.92 5.93 -1.51
C VAL A 32 31.62 6.70 -1.71
N LEU A 33 31.45 7.39 -2.84
CA LEU A 33 30.23 8.13 -3.15
C LEU A 33 29.02 7.20 -3.34
N ALA A 34 29.20 6.06 -4.02
CA ALA A 34 28.16 5.06 -4.23
C ALA A 34 27.66 4.47 -2.91
N TRP A 35 28.57 3.96 -2.08
CA TRP A 35 28.24 3.22 -0.85
C TRP A 35 27.98 4.15 0.35
N GLY A 36 28.66 5.29 0.42
CA GLY A 36 28.63 6.20 1.57
C GLY A 36 27.57 7.30 1.48
N LEU A 37 27.09 7.64 0.29
CA LEU A 37 26.08 8.70 0.10
C LEU A 37 24.85 8.21 -0.68
N LEU A 38 25.04 7.77 -1.92
CA LEU A 38 23.91 7.50 -2.82
C LEU A 38 23.08 6.28 -2.38
N TRP A 39 23.71 5.19 -1.94
CA TRP A 39 22.97 4.06 -1.40
C TRP A 39 22.16 4.41 -0.14
N PRO A 40 22.73 5.07 0.89
CA PRO A 40 21.95 5.58 2.02
C PRO A 40 20.77 6.46 1.58
N LEU A 41 20.97 7.40 0.65
CA LEU A 41 19.87 8.24 0.14
C LEU A 41 18.77 7.40 -0.53
N SER A 42 19.13 6.34 -1.26
CA SER A 42 18.17 5.41 -1.82
C SER A 42 17.36 4.66 -0.75
N PHE A 43 18.05 4.14 0.27
CA PHE A 43 17.46 3.40 1.38
C PHE A 43 16.53 4.26 2.23
N PHE A 44 16.94 5.49 2.56
CA PHE A 44 16.11 6.43 3.31
C PHE A 44 14.99 7.06 2.49
N SER A 45 15.05 6.97 1.15
CA SER A 45 13.94 7.38 0.28
C SER A 45 12.83 6.33 0.23
N LYS A 46 13.19 5.04 0.26
CA LYS A 46 12.28 3.88 0.30
C LYS A 46 13.06 2.60 0.65
N GLU A 47 12.41 1.66 1.33
CA GLU A 47 12.95 0.37 1.77
C GLU A 47 13.55 -0.46 0.61
N THR A 48 13.03 -0.30 -0.62
CA THR A 48 13.57 -0.93 -1.83
C THR A 48 15.04 -0.59 -2.10
N GLY A 49 15.53 0.55 -1.58
CA GLY A 49 16.95 0.92 -1.66
C GLY A 49 17.88 -0.07 -0.96
N LEU A 50 17.36 -0.88 -0.02
CA LEU A 50 18.09 -1.97 0.62
C LEU A 50 18.62 -3.02 -0.38
N LEU A 51 18.02 -3.12 -1.57
CA LEU A 51 18.40 -4.08 -2.61
C LEU A 51 19.69 -3.72 -3.37
N PHE A 52 20.21 -2.50 -3.22
CA PHE A 52 21.43 -2.04 -3.91
C PHE A 52 22.62 -3.03 -3.79
N PRO A 53 22.98 -3.56 -2.60
CA PRO A 53 24.08 -4.51 -2.48
C PRO A 53 23.85 -5.79 -3.30
N ALA A 54 22.60 -6.26 -3.40
CA ALA A 54 22.28 -7.44 -4.22
C ALA A 54 22.50 -7.16 -5.72
N PHE A 55 22.10 -5.99 -6.22
CA PHE A 55 22.36 -5.59 -7.61
C PHE A 55 23.85 -5.43 -7.90
N ALA A 56 24.60 -4.79 -7.00
CA ALA A 56 26.05 -4.64 -7.12
C ALA A 56 26.75 -6.02 -7.12
N LEU A 57 26.31 -6.94 -6.26
CA LEU A 57 26.83 -8.30 -6.21
C LEU A 57 26.51 -9.08 -7.49
N ALA A 58 25.30 -8.96 -8.03
CA ALA A 58 24.93 -9.58 -9.31
C ALA A 58 25.81 -9.08 -10.46
N TRP A 59 26.14 -7.79 -10.48
CA TRP A 59 27.06 -7.23 -11.47
C TRP A 59 28.47 -7.81 -11.32
N GLU A 60 29.00 -7.87 -10.10
CA GLU A 60 30.32 -8.46 -9.82
C GLU A 60 30.41 -9.95 -10.24
N LEU A 61 29.37 -10.73 -9.92
CA LEU A 61 29.36 -12.18 -10.16
C LEU A 61 29.10 -12.56 -11.62
N ILE A 62 28.40 -11.71 -12.38
CA ILE A 62 27.96 -11.98 -13.76
C ILE A 62 28.74 -11.12 -14.75
N MET A 63 28.49 -9.80 -14.80
CA MET A 63 29.12 -8.90 -15.79
C MET A 63 30.64 -8.87 -15.63
N ARG A 64 31.12 -8.49 -14.45
CA ARG A 64 32.55 -8.25 -14.24
C ARG A 64 33.36 -9.54 -14.29
N ARG A 65 32.82 -10.63 -13.73
CA ARG A 65 33.42 -11.96 -13.86
C ARG A 65 33.54 -12.40 -15.32
N ALA A 66 32.53 -12.14 -16.15
CA ALA A 66 32.59 -12.48 -17.57
C ALA A 66 33.65 -11.64 -18.29
N ALA A 67 33.73 -10.33 -18.01
CA ALA A 67 34.73 -9.43 -18.59
C ALA A 67 36.18 -9.77 -18.17
N CYS A 68 36.41 -10.12 -16.90
CA CYS A 68 37.75 -10.39 -16.37
C CYS A 68 38.16 -11.87 -16.40
N GLY A 69 37.25 -12.78 -16.75
CA GLY A 69 37.45 -14.24 -16.75
C GLY A 69 37.51 -14.92 -15.36
N LYS A 70 37.76 -14.16 -14.29
CA LYS A 70 37.89 -14.64 -12.90
C LYS A 70 37.15 -13.75 -11.90
N LEU A 71 36.88 -14.31 -10.73
CA LEU A 71 36.32 -13.57 -9.59
C LEU A 71 37.46 -13.05 -8.71
N ASP A 72 37.55 -11.73 -8.53
CA ASP A 72 38.63 -11.12 -7.76
C ASP A 72 38.43 -11.24 -6.23
N ARG A 73 39.39 -10.70 -5.45
CA ARG A 73 39.32 -10.75 -3.98
C ARG A 73 38.15 -9.94 -3.41
N PHE A 74 37.89 -8.76 -3.98
CA PHE A 74 36.79 -7.90 -3.55
C PHE A 74 35.44 -8.58 -3.75
N ALA A 75 35.16 -9.10 -4.95
CA ALA A 75 33.90 -9.74 -5.25
C ALA A 75 33.67 -11.02 -4.44
N ARG A 76 34.74 -11.78 -4.14
CA ARG A 76 34.67 -12.93 -3.21
C ARG A 76 34.34 -12.49 -1.78
N GLY A 77 35.05 -11.49 -1.26
CA GLY A 77 34.77 -10.95 0.08
C GLY A 77 33.34 -10.40 0.16
N PHE A 78 32.91 -9.66 -0.85
CA PHE A 78 31.57 -9.11 -0.92
C PHE A 78 30.49 -10.21 -0.99
N PHE A 79 30.71 -11.25 -1.79
CA PHE A 79 29.81 -12.42 -1.82
C PHE A 79 29.68 -13.10 -0.45
N VAL A 80 30.80 -13.31 0.24
CA VAL A 80 30.81 -13.90 1.59
C VAL A 80 30.07 -13.01 2.58
N VAL A 81 30.36 -11.71 2.60
CA VAL A 81 29.68 -10.75 3.49
C VAL A 81 28.18 -10.70 3.19
N ALA A 82 27.78 -10.64 1.93
CA ALA A 82 26.37 -10.67 1.55
C ALA A 82 25.68 -11.96 1.98
N GLY A 83 26.35 -13.11 1.85
CA GLY A 83 25.85 -14.41 2.33
C GLY A 83 25.70 -14.44 3.86
N ILE A 84 26.66 -13.90 4.60
CA ILE A 84 26.59 -13.78 6.06
C ILE A 84 25.44 -12.86 6.46
N SER A 85 25.31 -11.68 5.85
CA SER A 85 24.23 -10.73 6.14
C SER A 85 22.86 -11.31 5.84
N LEU A 86 22.70 -12.03 4.72
CA LEU A 86 21.46 -12.73 4.40
C LEU A 86 21.15 -13.81 5.45
N THR A 87 22.13 -14.62 5.82
CA THR A 87 21.99 -15.66 6.84
C THR A 87 21.60 -15.06 8.19
N ALA A 88 22.27 -13.97 8.60
CA ALA A 88 21.94 -13.24 9.81
C ALA A 88 20.52 -12.66 9.78
N GLY A 89 20.08 -12.13 8.63
CA GLY A 89 18.71 -11.65 8.44
C GLY A 89 17.67 -12.77 8.55
N VAL A 90 17.93 -13.94 7.98
CA VAL A 90 17.06 -15.12 8.10
C VAL A 90 17.00 -15.60 9.56
N VAL A 91 18.16 -15.75 10.21
CA VAL A 91 18.22 -16.13 11.63
C VAL A 91 17.45 -15.14 12.48
N TYR A 92 17.63 -13.83 12.25
CA TYR A 92 16.91 -12.77 12.94
C TYR A 92 15.39 -12.90 12.74
N ALA A 93 14.93 -13.11 11.51
CA ALA A 93 13.50 -13.25 11.19
C ALA A 93 12.84 -14.49 11.85
N LEU A 94 13.63 -15.52 12.19
CA LEU A 94 13.16 -16.73 12.87
C LEU A 94 13.16 -16.60 14.41
N LEU A 95 13.74 -15.53 14.98
CA LEU A 95 13.75 -15.33 16.43
C LEU A 95 12.32 -15.03 16.94
N PRO A 96 11.90 -15.58 18.10
CA PRO A 96 10.57 -15.34 18.66
C PRO A 96 10.24 -13.85 18.88
N ARG A 97 11.26 -13.04 19.22
CA ARG A 97 11.10 -11.59 19.41
C ARG A 97 10.72 -10.85 18.12
N MET A 98 10.86 -11.49 16.96
CA MET A 98 10.62 -10.91 15.64
C MET A 98 9.26 -11.28 15.06
N GLN A 99 8.35 -11.84 15.87
CA GLN A 99 6.97 -12.11 15.47
C GLN A 99 6.22 -10.86 14.97
N TRP A 100 6.65 -9.66 15.36
CA TRP A 100 6.11 -8.40 14.85
C TRP A 100 6.24 -8.25 13.31
N LEU A 101 7.23 -8.89 12.68
CA LEU A 101 7.36 -8.93 11.21
C LEU A 101 6.20 -9.67 10.54
N TRP A 102 5.57 -10.59 11.26
CA TRP A 102 4.50 -11.46 10.78
C TRP A 102 3.11 -10.99 11.22
N ALA A 103 3.02 -10.11 12.22
CA ALA A 103 1.75 -9.60 12.78
C ALA A 103 0.81 -8.97 11.72
N GLY A 104 1.36 -8.50 10.59
CA GLY A 104 0.55 -8.00 9.49
C GLY A 104 -0.35 -9.07 8.85
N TYR A 105 -0.03 -10.36 8.94
CA TYR A 105 -0.85 -11.44 8.38
C TYR A 105 -2.16 -11.66 9.14
N ASP A 106 -2.23 -11.31 10.42
CA ASP A 106 -3.46 -11.40 11.22
C ASP A 106 -4.57 -10.48 10.69
N LEU A 107 -4.18 -9.48 9.89
CA LEU A 107 -5.03 -8.47 9.29
C LEU A 107 -5.31 -8.73 7.80
N ARG A 108 -4.92 -9.90 7.28
CA ARG A 108 -5.01 -10.27 5.85
C ARG A 108 -5.92 -11.48 5.65
N PRO A 109 -6.54 -11.61 4.47
CA PRO A 109 -7.34 -12.79 4.13
C PRO A 109 -6.49 -13.98 3.65
N PHE A 110 -5.15 -13.89 3.74
CA PHE A 110 -4.22 -14.92 3.30
C PHE A 110 -3.06 -15.04 4.29
N THR A 111 -2.48 -16.23 4.34
CA THR A 111 -1.30 -16.57 5.14
C THR A 111 0.01 -16.27 4.41
N LEU A 112 1.13 -16.36 5.13
CA LEU A 112 2.48 -16.23 4.56
C LEU A 112 2.73 -17.25 3.43
N VAL A 113 2.35 -18.51 3.64
CA VAL A 113 2.58 -19.58 2.67
C VAL A 113 1.76 -19.34 1.40
N GLU A 114 0.49 -19.00 1.56
CA GLU A 114 -0.40 -18.67 0.43
C GLU A 114 0.11 -17.46 -0.35
N ARG A 115 0.61 -16.44 0.35
CA ARG A 115 1.27 -15.29 -0.28
C ARG A 115 2.46 -15.75 -1.12
N LEU A 116 3.41 -16.50 -0.56
CA LEU A 116 4.59 -16.96 -1.30
C LEU A 116 4.23 -17.81 -2.54
N LEU A 117 3.24 -18.70 -2.42
CA LEU A 117 2.74 -19.48 -3.55
C LEU A 117 2.14 -18.56 -4.62
N THR A 118 1.36 -17.56 -4.20
CA THR A 118 0.71 -16.59 -5.10
C THR A 118 1.72 -15.68 -5.79
N GLU A 119 2.76 -15.24 -5.08
CA GLU A 119 3.85 -14.42 -5.63
C GLU A 119 4.54 -15.12 -6.80
N GLY A 120 4.60 -16.46 -6.76
CA GLY A 120 5.02 -17.29 -7.90
C GLY A 120 4.34 -16.88 -9.21
N ARG A 121 3.02 -16.71 -9.18
CA ARG A 121 2.21 -16.28 -10.33
C ARG A 121 2.23 -14.77 -10.56
N VAL A 122 2.31 -13.97 -9.49
CA VAL A 122 2.36 -12.49 -9.59
C VAL A 122 3.60 -12.05 -10.37
N LEU A 123 4.74 -12.70 -10.19
CA LEU A 123 5.94 -12.37 -10.98
C LEU A 123 5.76 -12.63 -12.48
N TRP A 124 5.00 -13.65 -12.87
CA TRP A 124 4.65 -13.87 -14.27
C TRP A 124 3.64 -12.84 -14.79
N PHE A 125 2.67 -12.45 -13.95
CA PHE A 125 1.78 -11.34 -14.26
C PHE A 125 2.56 -10.05 -14.52
N TYR A 126 3.53 -9.73 -13.67
CA TYR A 126 4.44 -8.59 -13.85
C TYR A 126 5.28 -8.67 -15.13
N LEU A 127 5.87 -9.83 -15.44
CA LEU A 127 6.55 -10.03 -16.72
C LEU A 127 5.60 -9.81 -17.89
N GLY A 128 4.35 -10.25 -17.78
CA GLY A 128 3.30 -9.98 -18.75
C GLY A 128 3.10 -8.49 -18.98
N LEU A 129 2.96 -7.69 -17.91
CA LEU A 129 2.82 -6.23 -18.00
C LEU A 129 4.03 -5.55 -18.68
N MET A 130 5.23 -6.08 -18.47
CA MET A 130 6.46 -5.51 -19.05
C MET A 130 6.64 -5.86 -20.54
N VAL A 131 6.38 -7.11 -20.91
CA VAL A 131 6.68 -7.64 -22.26
C VAL A 131 5.51 -7.42 -23.21
N ALA A 132 4.28 -7.56 -22.71
CA ALA A 132 3.05 -7.42 -23.47
C ALA A 132 2.06 -6.54 -22.67
N PRO A 133 2.32 -5.21 -22.60
CA PRO A 133 1.45 -4.31 -21.85
C PRO A 133 0.05 -4.32 -22.50
N ARG A 134 -0.96 -4.82 -21.78
CA ARG A 134 -2.36 -4.79 -22.21
C ARG A 134 -3.14 -3.86 -21.29
N LEU A 135 -3.95 -2.97 -21.85
CA LEU A 135 -4.67 -1.95 -21.08
C LEU A 135 -5.63 -2.52 -20.03
N ASP A 136 -6.24 -3.67 -20.33
CA ASP A 136 -7.15 -4.40 -19.46
C ASP A 136 -6.45 -5.13 -18.31
N ALA A 137 -5.15 -5.41 -18.44
CA ALA A 137 -4.37 -6.04 -17.37
C ALA A 137 -3.85 -5.02 -16.34
N PHE A 138 -3.87 -3.73 -16.66
CA PHE A 138 -3.45 -2.68 -15.74
C PHE A 138 -4.62 -2.15 -14.90
N GLY A 139 -4.39 -2.00 -13.59
CA GLY A 139 -5.35 -1.51 -12.61
C GLY A 139 -4.67 -0.98 -11.35
N LEU A 140 -5.35 -0.10 -10.61
CA LEU A 140 -4.86 0.35 -9.31
C LEU A 140 -4.93 -0.78 -8.27
N TYR A 141 -5.96 -1.62 -8.36
CA TYR A 141 -6.20 -2.73 -7.45
C TYR A 141 -6.12 -4.07 -8.18
N HIS A 142 -5.42 -5.01 -7.56
CA HIS A 142 -5.22 -6.39 -8.03
C HIS A 142 -5.63 -7.41 -6.96
N ASP A 143 -6.68 -7.10 -6.19
CA ASP A 143 -7.35 -8.01 -5.25
C ASP A 143 -8.18 -9.10 -5.95
N ASP A 144 -8.30 -9.03 -7.27
CA ASP A 144 -8.89 -10.06 -8.12
C ASP A 144 -7.92 -11.20 -8.49
N ILE A 145 -6.64 -11.09 -8.12
CA ILE A 145 -5.69 -12.20 -8.25
C ILE A 145 -6.04 -13.29 -7.23
N ALA A 146 -6.51 -14.43 -7.74
CA ALA A 146 -6.83 -15.58 -6.92
C ALA A 146 -5.63 -16.06 -6.08
N VAL A 147 -5.84 -16.13 -4.76
CA VAL A 147 -4.87 -16.65 -3.79
C VAL A 147 -4.59 -18.12 -4.08
N SER A 148 -3.32 -18.50 -4.04
CA SER A 148 -2.87 -19.88 -4.15
C SER A 148 -2.92 -20.56 -2.78
N THR A 149 -3.98 -21.33 -2.53
CA THR A 149 -4.18 -22.11 -1.30
C THR A 149 -3.36 -23.41 -1.28
N GLY A 150 -2.77 -23.79 -2.42
CA GLY A 150 -1.86 -24.92 -2.53
C GLY A 150 -1.04 -24.89 -3.82
N ILE A 151 -0.12 -25.85 -3.97
CA ILE A 151 0.79 -25.92 -5.13
C ILE A 151 0.03 -26.18 -6.45
N LEU A 152 -1.09 -26.89 -6.39
CA LEU A 152 -1.96 -27.20 -7.53
C LEU A 152 -3.29 -26.43 -7.50
N SER A 153 -3.44 -25.50 -6.57
CA SER A 153 -4.69 -24.78 -6.33
C SER A 153 -4.41 -23.28 -6.23
N PRO A 154 -4.56 -22.52 -7.33
CA PRO A 154 -4.91 -22.97 -8.68
C PRO A 154 -3.79 -23.76 -9.39
N TRP A 155 -4.14 -24.53 -10.42
CA TRP A 155 -3.18 -25.40 -11.12
C TRP A 155 -2.02 -24.62 -11.76
N THR A 156 -2.21 -23.33 -12.03
CA THR A 156 -1.19 -22.43 -12.57
C THR A 156 -0.07 -22.09 -11.58
N THR A 157 -0.23 -22.42 -10.29
CA THR A 157 0.78 -22.16 -9.26
C THR A 157 2.02 -23.02 -9.46
N LEU A 158 1.88 -24.33 -9.68
CA LEU A 158 3.01 -25.22 -9.96
C LEU A 158 3.83 -24.79 -11.19
N PRO A 159 3.28 -24.59 -12.40
CA PRO A 159 4.06 -24.17 -13.56
C PRO A 159 4.67 -22.77 -13.36
N ALA A 160 4.02 -21.87 -12.61
CA ALA A 160 4.60 -20.58 -12.26
C ALA A 160 5.88 -20.75 -11.40
N LEU A 161 5.83 -21.59 -10.37
CA LEU A 161 6.98 -21.90 -9.51
C LEU A 161 8.11 -22.61 -10.29
N LEU A 162 7.76 -23.60 -11.11
CA LEU A 162 8.73 -24.29 -11.99
C LEU A 162 9.36 -23.33 -12.98
N GLY A 163 8.58 -22.41 -13.53
CA GLY A 163 9.07 -21.35 -14.41
C GLY A 163 10.07 -20.44 -13.68
N LEU A 164 9.79 -20.02 -12.44
CA LEU A 164 10.70 -19.20 -11.66
C LEU A 164 12.00 -19.96 -11.33
N ALA A 165 11.91 -21.24 -10.98
CA ALA A 165 13.08 -22.10 -10.83
C ALA A 165 13.88 -22.19 -12.15
N GLY A 166 13.18 -22.26 -13.28
CA GLY A 166 13.76 -22.17 -14.62
C GLY A 166 14.50 -20.86 -14.87
N LEU A 167 13.94 -19.70 -14.47
CA LEU A 167 14.62 -18.41 -14.57
C LEU A 167 15.91 -18.37 -13.73
N VAL A 168 15.87 -18.88 -12.49
CA VAL A 168 17.07 -18.98 -11.64
C VAL A 168 18.13 -19.88 -12.29
N TRP A 169 17.72 -21.03 -12.85
CA TRP A 169 18.60 -21.92 -13.58
C TRP A 169 19.21 -21.24 -14.82
N LEU A 170 18.42 -20.46 -15.57
CA LEU A 170 18.88 -19.69 -16.72
C LEU A 170 19.93 -18.64 -16.33
N VAL A 171 19.78 -17.96 -15.20
CA VAL A 171 20.82 -17.05 -14.68
C VAL A 171 22.13 -17.82 -14.50
N TRP A 172 22.10 -18.98 -13.86
CA TRP A 172 23.29 -19.78 -13.62
C TRP A 172 23.93 -20.31 -14.92
N ARG A 173 23.11 -20.75 -15.88
CA ARG A 173 23.56 -21.31 -17.17
C ARG A 173 24.13 -20.24 -18.09
N LEU A 174 23.48 -19.08 -18.19
CA LEU A 174 23.83 -18.02 -19.15
C LEU A 174 24.90 -17.06 -18.64
N ARG A 175 25.23 -17.06 -17.34
CA ARG A 175 26.19 -16.10 -16.73
C ARG A 175 27.57 -16.05 -17.37
N ARG A 176 27.97 -17.07 -18.13
CA ARG A 176 29.26 -17.13 -18.83
C ARG A 176 29.13 -16.88 -20.34
N SER A 177 28.07 -17.40 -20.97
CA SER A 177 27.89 -17.36 -22.43
C SER A 177 27.20 -16.09 -22.91
N VAL A 178 26.12 -15.68 -22.23
CA VAL A 178 25.34 -14.48 -22.55
C VAL A 178 25.09 -13.71 -21.25
N PRO A 179 26.15 -13.12 -20.66
CA PRO A 179 26.10 -12.56 -19.31
C PRO A 179 25.03 -11.46 -19.18
N VAL A 180 24.79 -10.65 -20.21
CA VAL A 180 23.75 -9.60 -20.24
C VAL A 180 22.35 -10.16 -19.96
N VAL A 181 21.99 -11.29 -20.57
CA VAL A 181 20.70 -11.95 -20.33
C VAL A 181 20.63 -12.51 -18.91
N ALA A 182 21.69 -13.14 -18.42
CA ALA A 182 21.73 -13.64 -17.04
C ALA A 182 21.57 -12.52 -16.00
N PHE A 183 22.20 -11.37 -16.24
CA PHE A 183 22.07 -10.22 -15.35
C PHE A 183 20.71 -9.54 -15.46
N GLY A 184 20.10 -9.48 -16.64
CA GLY A 184 18.73 -9.00 -16.80
C GLY A 184 17.71 -9.85 -16.01
N ILE A 185 17.79 -11.18 -16.13
CA ILE A 185 16.93 -12.09 -15.37
C ILE A 185 17.23 -11.98 -13.86
N GLY A 186 18.52 -11.95 -13.48
CA GLY A 186 18.93 -11.77 -12.08
C GLY A 186 18.44 -10.45 -11.49
N TRP A 187 18.47 -9.37 -12.27
CA TRP A 187 17.95 -8.06 -11.90
C TRP A 187 16.46 -8.09 -11.62
N PHE A 188 15.68 -8.70 -12.51
CA PHE A 188 14.24 -8.86 -12.33
C PHE A 188 13.92 -9.60 -11.02
N LEU A 189 14.63 -10.70 -10.73
CA LEU A 189 14.42 -11.48 -9.51
C LEU A 189 14.84 -10.70 -8.25
N ILE A 190 15.98 -10.02 -8.27
CA ILE A 190 16.48 -9.22 -7.14
C ILE A 190 15.51 -8.08 -6.84
N GLY A 191 15.03 -7.37 -7.87
CA GLY A 191 14.13 -6.24 -7.70
C GLY A 191 12.79 -6.59 -7.05
N HIS A 192 12.37 -7.86 -7.13
CA HIS A 192 11.16 -8.35 -6.49
C HIS A 192 11.40 -9.03 -5.13
N ALA A 193 12.66 -9.27 -4.74
CA ALA A 193 13.00 -10.05 -3.55
C ALA A 193 12.55 -9.42 -2.22
N LEU A 194 12.31 -8.10 -2.18
CA LEU A 194 11.84 -7.43 -0.96
C LEU A 194 10.31 -7.36 -0.88
N GLU A 195 9.65 -6.80 -1.90
CA GLU A 195 8.22 -6.48 -1.83
C GLU A 195 7.31 -7.62 -2.30
N SER A 196 7.82 -8.59 -3.06
CA SER A 196 7.07 -9.74 -3.62
C SER A 196 7.50 -11.06 -2.97
N THR A 197 7.69 -11.05 -1.65
CA THR A 197 8.13 -12.20 -0.86
C THR A 197 7.37 -12.32 0.45
N VAL A 198 8.07 -12.45 1.59
CA VAL A 198 7.52 -12.85 2.90
C VAL A 198 6.85 -11.71 3.66
N LEU A 199 7.07 -10.45 3.26
CA LEU A 199 6.50 -9.30 3.97
C LEU A 199 4.97 -9.26 3.77
N PRO A 200 4.16 -8.99 4.82
CA PRO A 200 2.69 -9.01 4.78
C PRO A 200 2.06 -7.80 4.04
N LEU A 201 2.51 -7.59 2.81
CA LEU A 201 2.01 -6.58 1.88
C LEU A 201 0.87 -7.14 1.02
N GLU A 202 0.18 -6.27 0.29
CA GLU A 202 -0.77 -6.69 -0.75
C GLU A 202 -0.10 -7.60 -1.79
N LEU A 203 -0.89 -8.51 -2.37
CA LEU A 203 -0.45 -9.48 -3.38
C LEU A 203 0.25 -8.81 -4.55
N ALA A 204 -0.39 -7.82 -5.19
CA ALA A 204 0.20 -7.15 -6.33
C ALA A 204 -0.01 -5.63 -6.29
N HIS A 205 1.03 -4.94 -6.73
CA HIS A 205 1.04 -3.52 -7.05
C HIS A 205 1.95 -3.27 -8.25
N GLU A 206 1.48 -2.51 -9.24
CA GLU A 206 2.23 -2.29 -10.48
C GLU A 206 3.51 -1.49 -10.28
N HIS A 207 3.51 -0.56 -9.34
CA HIS A 207 4.68 0.29 -9.06
C HIS A 207 5.91 -0.51 -8.58
N ARG A 208 5.72 -1.76 -8.15
CA ARG A 208 6.83 -2.67 -7.82
C ARG A 208 7.69 -3.00 -9.04
N ASN A 209 7.12 -2.91 -10.25
CA ASN A 209 7.83 -3.15 -11.51
C ASN A 209 8.78 -2.03 -11.92
N TYR A 210 8.75 -0.87 -11.26
CA TYR A 210 9.51 0.31 -11.70
C TYR A 210 11.02 0.01 -11.85
N LEU A 211 11.64 -0.60 -10.83
CA LEU A 211 13.05 -0.97 -10.87
C LEU A 211 13.31 -2.31 -11.61
N PRO A 212 12.54 -3.39 -11.37
CA PRO A 212 12.68 -4.65 -12.09
C PRO A 212 12.54 -4.57 -13.62
N LEU A 213 11.76 -3.63 -14.15
CA LEU A 213 11.57 -3.41 -15.59
C LEU A 213 12.90 -3.25 -16.33
N PHE A 214 13.89 -2.60 -15.71
CA PHE A 214 15.23 -2.45 -16.29
C PHE A 214 15.87 -3.81 -16.62
N GLY A 215 15.65 -4.83 -15.79
CA GLY A 215 16.19 -6.17 -16.01
C GLY A 215 15.64 -6.86 -17.25
N VAL A 216 14.40 -6.55 -17.65
CA VAL A 216 13.78 -7.07 -18.87
C VAL A 216 14.20 -6.25 -20.09
N LEU A 217 14.24 -4.91 -19.96
CA LEU A 217 14.61 -4.02 -21.06
C LEU A 217 16.09 -4.12 -21.44
N LEU A 218 16.98 -4.43 -20.50
CA LEU A 218 18.42 -4.53 -20.75
C LEU A 218 18.78 -5.60 -21.81
N PRO A 219 18.40 -6.88 -21.68
CA PRO A 219 18.67 -7.87 -22.71
C PRO A 219 17.91 -7.61 -24.02
N ALA A 220 16.71 -7.01 -23.95
CA ALA A 220 15.95 -6.61 -25.14
C ALA A 220 16.69 -5.52 -25.93
N GLY A 221 17.18 -4.48 -25.26
CA GLY A 221 17.98 -3.41 -25.86
C GLY A 221 19.30 -3.93 -26.41
N TRP A 222 19.98 -4.83 -25.69
CA TRP A 222 21.17 -5.50 -26.18
C TRP A 222 20.90 -6.27 -27.48
N ALA A 223 19.86 -7.10 -27.51
CA ALA A 223 19.48 -7.85 -28.72
C ALA A 223 19.10 -6.92 -29.89
N LEU A 224 18.45 -5.79 -29.59
CA LEU A 224 18.10 -4.77 -30.58
C LEU A 224 19.34 -4.15 -31.22
N VAL A 225 20.37 -3.82 -30.46
CA VAL A 225 21.64 -3.28 -31.00
C VAL A 225 22.24 -4.26 -32.02
N PHE A 226 22.33 -5.55 -31.69
CA PHE A 226 22.81 -6.57 -32.65
C PHE A 226 21.94 -6.68 -33.91
N ALA A 227 20.62 -6.53 -33.76
CA ALA A 227 19.72 -6.56 -34.91
C ALA A 227 19.93 -5.34 -35.82
N LEU A 228 20.15 -4.15 -35.24
CA LEU A 228 20.34 -2.88 -35.96
C LEU A 228 21.68 -2.82 -36.71
N ASP A 229 22.74 -3.40 -36.13
CA ASP A 229 24.08 -3.44 -36.74
C ASP A 229 24.25 -4.61 -37.73
N GLY A 230 23.29 -5.54 -37.77
CA GLY A 230 23.34 -6.76 -38.55
C GLY A 230 22.45 -6.79 -39.81
N PRO A 231 22.37 -7.94 -40.50
CA PRO A 231 21.53 -8.12 -41.69
C PRO A 231 20.02 -8.04 -41.39
N ARG A 232 19.63 -8.02 -40.11
CA ARG A 232 18.23 -7.93 -39.64
C ARG A 232 17.81 -6.51 -39.27
N ARG A 233 18.53 -5.48 -39.74
CA ARG A 233 18.29 -4.08 -39.38
C ARG A 233 16.84 -3.64 -39.54
N SER A 234 16.20 -3.97 -40.66
CA SER A 234 14.79 -3.61 -40.90
C SER A 234 13.86 -4.21 -39.86
N VAL A 235 14.10 -5.46 -39.44
CA VAL A 235 13.33 -6.11 -38.37
C VAL A 235 13.58 -5.40 -37.03
N GLY A 236 14.83 -5.08 -36.71
CA GLY A 236 15.17 -4.32 -35.50
C GLY A 236 14.46 -2.97 -35.43
N ILE A 237 14.46 -2.21 -36.52
CA ILE A 237 13.75 -0.92 -36.62
C ILE A 237 12.25 -1.12 -36.41
N ILE A 238 11.63 -2.07 -37.12
CA ILE A 238 10.19 -2.35 -36.99
C ILE A 238 9.84 -2.71 -35.54
N LEU A 239 10.59 -3.60 -34.90
CA LEU A 239 10.33 -4.00 -33.51
C LEU A 239 10.52 -2.84 -32.53
N ALA A 240 11.57 -2.03 -32.69
CA ALA A 240 11.81 -0.87 -31.83
C ALA A 240 10.71 0.19 -31.99
N SER A 241 10.34 0.52 -33.24
CA SER A 241 9.28 1.47 -33.55
C SER A 241 7.92 0.97 -33.04
N ALA A 242 7.61 -0.31 -33.23
CA ALA A 242 6.39 -0.91 -32.70
C ALA A 242 6.36 -0.87 -31.17
N ALA A 243 7.45 -1.23 -30.49
CA ALA A 243 7.54 -1.16 -29.03
C ALA A 243 7.34 0.28 -28.52
N LEU A 244 8.03 1.26 -29.11
CA LEU A 244 7.88 2.67 -28.75
C LEU A 244 6.46 3.19 -29.00
N LEU A 245 5.86 2.84 -30.14
CA LEU A 245 4.50 3.26 -30.48
C LEU A 245 3.48 2.65 -29.52
N VAL A 246 3.57 1.34 -29.26
CA VAL A 246 2.65 0.63 -28.35
C VAL A 246 2.81 1.13 -26.92
N SER A 247 4.04 1.21 -26.40
CA SER A 247 4.27 1.73 -25.05
C SER A 247 3.86 3.20 -24.92
N GLY A 248 4.14 4.02 -25.92
CA GLY A 248 3.73 5.44 -25.96
C GLY A 248 2.22 5.60 -25.98
N LEU A 249 1.52 4.84 -26.83
CA LEU A 249 0.07 4.84 -26.93
C LEU A 249 -0.59 4.38 -25.62
N ILE A 250 -0.13 3.27 -25.04
CA ILE A 250 -0.66 2.75 -23.77
C ILE A 250 -0.43 3.76 -22.66
N THR A 251 0.75 4.37 -22.60
CA THR A 251 1.07 5.41 -21.62
C THR A 251 0.14 6.62 -21.78
N ALA A 252 -0.09 7.07 -23.02
CA ALA A 252 -1.00 8.19 -23.29
C ALA A 252 -2.45 7.86 -22.89
N LEU A 253 -2.95 6.66 -23.23
CA LEU A 253 -4.30 6.22 -22.86
C LEU A 253 -4.46 6.07 -21.35
N ARG A 254 -3.46 5.52 -20.66
CA ARG A 254 -3.45 5.43 -19.19
C ARG A 254 -3.40 6.83 -18.57
N ALA A 255 -2.53 7.72 -19.05
CA ALA A 255 -2.47 9.10 -18.55
C ALA A 255 -3.80 9.84 -18.73
N ASN A 256 -4.45 9.69 -19.88
CA ASN A 256 -5.78 10.24 -20.12
C ASN A 256 -6.83 9.66 -19.15
N THR A 257 -6.82 8.33 -18.96
CA THR A 257 -7.73 7.65 -18.03
C THR A 257 -7.52 8.13 -16.59
N PHE A 258 -6.28 8.32 -16.15
CA PHE A 258 -5.97 8.85 -14.82
C PHE A 258 -6.27 10.35 -14.66
N GLY A 259 -6.51 11.08 -15.76
CA GLY A 259 -6.86 12.49 -15.74
C GLY A 259 -8.31 12.76 -15.32
N ASP A 260 -9.19 11.76 -15.40
CA ASP A 260 -10.59 11.85 -15.02
C ASP A 260 -10.97 10.71 -14.06
N GLU A 261 -11.34 11.04 -12.82
CA GLU A 261 -11.58 10.06 -11.77
C GLU A 261 -12.81 9.17 -12.05
N LEU A 262 -13.86 9.74 -12.65
CA LEU A 262 -15.05 8.97 -13.00
C LEU A 262 -14.70 7.96 -14.10
N GLN A 263 -14.04 8.41 -15.17
CA GLN A 263 -13.58 7.53 -16.25
C GLN A 263 -12.65 6.44 -15.71
N ARG A 264 -11.66 6.81 -14.89
CA ARG A 264 -10.69 5.88 -14.30
C ARG A 264 -11.38 4.75 -13.55
N THR A 265 -12.24 5.10 -12.61
CA THR A 265 -12.89 4.13 -11.72
C THR A 265 -13.85 3.22 -12.48
N GLN A 266 -14.61 3.73 -13.45
CA GLN A 266 -15.49 2.91 -14.28
C GLN A 266 -14.71 1.94 -15.18
N ILE A 267 -13.63 2.40 -15.83
CA ILE A 267 -12.78 1.53 -16.67
C ILE A 267 -12.09 0.46 -15.83
N GLU A 268 -11.56 0.81 -14.65
CA GLU A 268 -10.94 -0.16 -13.75
C GLU A 268 -11.94 -1.24 -13.31
N ALA A 269 -13.17 -0.87 -12.94
CA ALA A 269 -14.20 -1.84 -12.57
C ALA A 269 -14.69 -2.71 -13.74
N LEU A 270 -14.56 -2.22 -14.97
CA LEU A 270 -14.83 -2.99 -16.20
C LEU A 270 -13.72 -4.01 -16.48
N HIS A 271 -12.46 -3.59 -16.37
CA HIS A 271 -11.29 -4.44 -16.62
C HIS A 271 -11.04 -5.45 -15.49
N HIS A 272 -11.33 -5.08 -14.24
CA HIS A 272 -11.16 -5.89 -13.04
C HIS A 272 -12.53 -6.14 -12.36
N PRO A 273 -13.45 -6.87 -13.02
CA PRO A 273 -14.82 -7.02 -12.54
C PRO A 273 -14.95 -7.79 -11.22
N ALA A 274 -13.92 -8.55 -10.84
CA ALA A 274 -13.83 -9.33 -9.61
C ALA A 274 -13.08 -8.59 -8.48
N SER A 275 -12.55 -7.38 -8.72
CA SER A 275 -11.93 -6.55 -7.68
C SER A 275 -13.02 -5.83 -6.88
N ALA A 276 -13.15 -6.17 -5.59
CA ALA A 276 -14.07 -5.50 -4.69
C ALA A 276 -13.72 -4.01 -4.55
N ARG A 277 -12.43 -3.68 -4.49
CA ARG A 277 -11.96 -2.28 -4.39
C ARG A 277 -12.23 -1.48 -5.67
N ALA A 278 -11.98 -2.03 -6.86
CA ALA A 278 -12.30 -1.34 -8.11
C ALA A 278 -13.81 -1.09 -8.24
N ARG A 279 -14.63 -2.10 -7.91
CA ARG A 279 -16.09 -1.96 -7.85
C ARG A 279 -16.54 -0.88 -6.87
N HIS A 280 -15.96 -0.85 -5.68
CA HIS A 280 -16.28 0.17 -4.69
C HIS A 280 -15.93 1.59 -5.15
N GLN A 281 -14.75 1.79 -5.73
CA GLN A 281 -14.36 3.11 -6.24
C GLN A 281 -15.26 3.56 -7.38
N ALA A 282 -15.69 2.65 -8.26
CA ALA A 282 -16.69 2.96 -9.29
C ALA A 282 -18.07 3.32 -8.70
N GLY A 283 -18.48 2.66 -7.62
CA GLY A 283 -19.69 3.03 -6.88
C GLY A 283 -19.58 4.40 -6.22
N LEU A 284 -18.42 4.70 -5.65
CA LEU A 284 -18.12 5.97 -5.00
C LEU A 284 -18.18 7.14 -5.98
N SER A 285 -17.44 7.07 -7.08
CA SER A 285 -17.41 8.15 -8.08
C SER A 285 -18.79 8.44 -8.68
N LEU A 286 -19.60 7.40 -8.93
CA LEU A 286 -20.99 7.59 -9.35
C LEU A 286 -21.87 8.18 -8.25
N SER A 287 -21.67 7.76 -7.00
CA SER A 287 -22.46 8.26 -5.86
C SER A 287 -22.21 9.73 -5.54
N GLU A 288 -21.08 10.29 -5.98
CA GLU A 288 -20.77 11.72 -5.83
C GLU A 288 -21.58 12.58 -6.80
N LEU A 289 -22.00 12.04 -7.94
CA LEU A 289 -22.81 12.76 -8.93
C LEU A 289 -24.17 13.20 -8.34
N PRO A 290 -24.70 14.37 -8.72
CA PRO A 290 -26.00 14.86 -8.24
C PRO A 290 -27.16 13.91 -8.53
N GLU A 291 -27.17 13.27 -9.70
CA GLU A 291 -28.21 12.36 -10.16
C GLU A 291 -28.33 11.12 -9.28
N ALA A 292 -27.27 10.74 -8.56
CA ALA A 292 -27.30 9.63 -7.61
C ALA A 292 -28.24 9.87 -6.41
N ALA A 293 -28.66 11.13 -6.17
CA ALA A 293 -29.67 11.46 -5.17
C ALA A 293 -31.11 11.15 -5.63
N GLN A 294 -31.32 10.75 -6.88
CA GLN A 294 -32.63 10.39 -7.40
C GLN A 294 -32.76 8.86 -7.46
N PRO A 295 -33.70 8.23 -6.72
CA PRO A 295 -33.90 6.77 -6.70
C PRO A 295 -34.08 6.12 -8.07
N ASP A 296 -34.75 6.82 -8.99
CA ASP A 296 -35.10 6.30 -10.32
C ASP A 296 -34.00 6.56 -11.36
N SER A 297 -32.88 7.19 -10.98
CA SER A 297 -31.81 7.48 -11.93
C SER A 297 -30.96 6.26 -12.25
N ALA A 298 -30.50 6.19 -13.50
CA ALA A 298 -29.55 5.16 -13.92
C ALA A 298 -28.22 5.24 -13.13
N ILE A 299 -27.83 6.43 -12.67
CA ILE A 299 -26.62 6.66 -11.88
C ILE A 299 -26.76 6.05 -10.48
N TYR A 300 -27.89 6.26 -9.80
CA TYR A 300 -28.17 5.61 -8.52
C TYR A 300 -28.15 4.08 -8.67
N ALA A 301 -28.85 3.55 -9.67
CA ALA A 301 -28.91 2.11 -9.91
C ALA A 301 -27.51 1.51 -10.20
N ALA A 302 -26.69 2.21 -10.99
CA ALA A 302 -25.32 1.81 -11.29
C ALA A 302 -24.43 1.85 -10.03
N ALA A 303 -24.43 2.96 -9.28
CA ALA A 303 -23.65 3.10 -8.05
C ALA A 303 -24.00 2.00 -7.03
N ARG A 304 -25.30 1.75 -6.84
CA ARG A 304 -25.80 0.69 -5.97
C ARG A 304 -25.31 -0.69 -6.40
N LYS A 305 -25.42 -1.02 -7.69
CA LYS A 305 -24.92 -2.30 -8.25
C LYS A 305 -23.43 -2.49 -7.98
N HIS A 306 -22.65 -1.42 -8.09
CA HIS A 306 -21.21 -1.45 -7.79
C HIS A 306 -20.93 -1.73 -6.32
N TYR A 307 -21.63 -1.07 -5.38
CA TYR A 307 -21.48 -1.35 -3.95
C TYR A 307 -21.93 -2.75 -3.56
N GLU A 308 -23.08 -3.21 -4.04
CA GLU A 308 -23.59 -4.56 -3.77
C GLU A 308 -22.60 -5.62 -4.31
N ALA A 309 -22.09 -5.45 -5.53
CA ALA A 309 -21.10 -6.36 -6.11
C ALA A 309 -19.79 -6.37 -5.28
N ALA A 310 -19.30 -5.20 -4.85
CA ALA A 310 -18.10 -5.12 -4.01
C ALA A 310 -18.27 -5.88 -2.68
N GLY A 311 -19.42 -5.72 -2.02
CA GLY A 311 -19.74 -6.42 -0.77
C GLY A 311 -19.91 -7.94 -0.93
N GLN A 312 -20.34 -8.40 -2.10
CA GLN A 312 -20.47 -9.83 -2.44
C GLN A 312 -19.13 -10.47 -2.81
N LEU A 313 -18.25 -9.74 -3.50
CA LEU A 313 -16.95 -10.25 -3.95
C LEU A 313 -15.99 -10.48 -2.79
N ASP A 314 -15.99 -9.59 -1.80
CA ASP A 314 -15.08 -9.67 -0.66
C ASP A 314 -15.86 -9.63 0.68
N PRO A 315 -15.93 -10.75 1.41
CA PRO A 315 -16.51 -10.83 2.75
C PRO A 315 -15.85 -9.91 3.78
N TYR A 316 -14.59 -9.52 3.56
CA TYR A 316 -13.81 -8.64 4.44
C TYR A 316 -14.07 -7.16 4.17
N PHE A 317 -14.67 -6.82 3.02
CA PHE A 317 -14.78 -5.45 2.55
C PHE A 317 -15.99 -4.71 3.12
N LYS A 318 -15.75 -3.93 4.19
CA LYS A 318 -16.78 -3.23 4.97
C LYS A 318 -17.18 -1.88 4.38
N MET A 319 -16.25 -1.18 3.71
CA MET A 319 -16.48 0.14 3.11
C MET A 319 -17.59 0.15 2.06
N SER A 320 -17.79 -0.95 1.33
CA SER A 320 -18.88 -1.07 0.34
C SER A 320 -20.26 -0.90 0.97
N TRP A 321 -20.50 -1.51 2.14
CA TRP A 321 -21.78 -1.45 2.84
C TRP A 321 -22.04 -0.07 3.42
N LEU A 322 -21.01 0.58 3.97
CA LEU A 322 -21.13 1.98 4.40
C LEU A 322 -21.45 2.89 3.21
N GLY A 323 -20.80 2.69 2.06
CA GLY A 323 -21.09 3.42 0.82
C GLY A 323 -22.52 3.19 0.32
N LEU A 324 -23.02 1.95 0.38
CA LEU A 324 -24.40 1.62 0.03
C LEU A 324 -25.42 2.31 0.95
N ILE A 325 -25.16 2.31 2.27
CA ILE A 325 -26.00 3.01 3.24
C ILE A 325 -26.01 4.51 2.94
N HIS A 326 -24.83 5.11 2.73
CA HIS A 326 -24.73 6.53 2.39
C HIS A 326 -25.48 6.87 1.10
N LEU A 327 -25.33 6.07 0.05
CA LEU A 327 -26.04 6.25 -1.23
C LEU A 327 -27.56 6.21 -1.05
N ASN A 328 -28.07 5.23 -0.31
CA ASN A 328 -29.50 5.12 -0.03
C ASN A 328 -30.02 6.32 0.78
N CYS A 329 -29.27 6.76 1.78
CA CYS A 329 -29.60 7.96 2.55
C CYS A 329 -29.62 9.21 1.67
N LYS A 330 -28.62 9.38 0.78
CA LYS A 330 -28.57 10.48 -0.18
C LYS A 330 -29.79 10.49 -1.11
N ALA A 331 -30.29 9.31 -1.47
CA ALA A 331 -31.47 9.16 -2.33
C ALA A 331 -32.82 9.19 -1.59
N GLY A 332 -32.82 9.37 -0.26
CA GLY A 332 -34.05 9.33 0.54
C GLY A 332 -34.69 7.94 0.64
N ILE A 333 -33.92 6.89 0.37
CA ILE A 333 -34.36 5.49 0.43
C ILE A 333 -34.14 4.95 1.83
N VAL A 334 -35.17 4.31 2.38
CA VAL A 334 -35.10 3.65 3.68
C VAL A 334 -34.05 2.54 3.65
N ILE A 335 -33.13 2.57 4.61
CA ILE A 335 -32.07 1.57 4.73
C ILE A 335 -32.69 0.21 5.04
N LYS A 336 -32.27 -0.82 4.30
CA LYS A 336 -32.70 -2.19 4.58
C LYS A 336 -32.03 -2.64 5.88
N PRO A 337 -32.79 -3.22 6.84
CA PRO A 337 -32.20 -3.76 8.06
C PRO A 337 -31.11 -4.81 7.79
N SER A 338 -31.20 -5.55 6.68
CA SER A 338 -30.19 -6.51 6.24
C SER A 338 -28.83 -5.87 5.96
N ASP A 339 -28.80 -4.70 5.32
CA ASP A 339 -27.56 -4.05 4.88
C ASP A 339 -26.80 -3.50 6.08
N LEU A 340 -27.53 -2.92 7.04
CA LEU A 340 -26.98 -2.47 8.31
C LEU A 340 -26.51 -3.65 9.17
N HIS A 341 -27.31 -4.73 9.24
CA HIS A 341 -26.95 -5.94 9.97
C HIS A 341 -25.66 -6.56 9.40
N GLU A 342 -25.51 -6.60 8.08
CA GLU A 342 -24.31 -7.15 7.44
C GLU A 342 -23.07 -6.30 7.74
N LEU A 343 -23.16 -4.97 7.72
CA LEU A 343 -22.07 -4.11 8.13
C LEU A 343 -21.70 -4.33 9.62
N SER A 344 -22.70 -4.37 10.50
CA SER A 344 -22.51 -4.61 11.94
C SER A 344 -21.84 -5.97 12.20
N ARG A 345 -22.34 -7.03 11.55
CA ARG A 345 -21.80 -8.38 11.65
C ARG A 345 -20.35 -8.43 11.19
N ARG A 346 -20.03 -7.86 10.02
CA ARG A 346 -18.64 -7.81 9.51
C ARG A 346 -17.71 -7.00 10.41
N LEU A 347 -18.18 -5.89 10.97
CA LEU A 347 -17.40 -5.10 11.93
C LEU A 347 -17.07 -5.88 13.19
N ARG A 348 -17.94 -6.80 13.61
CA ARG A 348 -17.75 -7.61 14.83
C ARG A 348 -16.94 -8.88 14.61
N GLU A 349 -17.21 -9.60 13.52
CA GLU A 349 -16.77 -11.00 13.37
C GLU A 349 -15.59 -11.19 12.42
N VAL A 350 -15.39 -10.28 11.47
CA VAL A 350 -14.36 -10.43 10.42
C VAL A 350 -13.10 -9.65 10.84
N PRO A 351 -11.87 -10.13 10.53
CA PRO A 351 -10.64 -9.43 10.88
C PRO A 351 -10.70 -7.92 10.58
N PHE A 352 -10.29 -7.14 11.59
CA PHE A 352 -10.32 -5.68 11.56
C PHE A 352 -9.04 -5.14 10.91
N ALA A 353 -9.06 -5.03 9.59
CA ALA A 353 -7.92 -4.55 8.81
C ALA A 353 -7.64 -3.06 9.06
N PRO A 354 -6.42 -2.55 8.79
CA PRO A 354 -6.10 -1.13 8.95
C PRO A 354 -7.05 -0.19 8.21
N GLY A 355 -7.59 -0.61 7.05
CA GLY A 355 -8.57 0.14 6.27
C GLY A 355 -9.95 0.27 6.94
N ASP A 356 -10.32 -0.64 7.85
CA ASP A 356 -11.61 -0.59 8.54
C ASP A 356 -11.71 0.59 9.51
N ARG A 357 -10.57 1.15 9.93
CA ARG A 357 -10.52 2.45 10.64
C ARG A 357 -11.18 3.55 9.82
N GLY A 358 -11.00 3.52 8.50
CA GLY A 358 -11.63 4.44 7.56
C GLY A 358 -13.16 4.33 7.57
N VAL A 359 -13.72 3.13 7.78
CA VAL A 359 -15.17 2.92 7.87
C VAL A 359 -15.75 3.72 9.03
N LEU A 360 -15.20 3.57 10.24
CA LEU A 360 -15.73 4.25 11.42
C LEU A 360 -15.44 5.75 11.40
N TYR A 361 -14.29 6.15 10.85
CA TYR A 361 -13.97 7.56 10.64
C TYR A 361 -14.99 8.21 9.68
N SER A 362 -15.21 7.62 8.51
CA SER A 362 -16.18 8.11 7.53
C SER A 362 -17.60 8.08 8.07
N LEU A 363 -17.99 7.04 8.83
CA LEU A 363 -19.29 6.98 9.51
C LEU A 363 -19.49 8.20 10.40
N LYS A 364 -18.52 8.50 11.27
CA LYS A 364 -18.55 9.68 12.16
C LYS A 364 -18.67 10.98 11.36
N GLU A 365 -17.78 11.21 10.39
CA GLU A 365 -17.78 12.44 9.59
C GLU A 365 -19.10 12.63 8.84
N MET A 366 -19.62 11.57 8.20
CA MET A 366 -20.89 11.63 7.48
C MET A 366 -22.08 11.87 8.42
N THR A 367 -22.04 11.31 9.63
CA THR A 367 -23.11 11.53 10.62
C THR A 367 -23.11 12.97 11.11
N ILE A 368 -21.96 13.52 11.49
CA ILE A 368 -21.83 14.92 11.90
C ILE A 368 -22.27 15.86 10.78
N ALA A 369 -21.91 15.56 9.53
CA ALA A 369 -22.30 16.34 8.35
C ALA A 369 -23.77 16.14 7.92
N GLY A 370 -24.56 15.28 8.58
CA GLY A 370 -25.95 14.99 8.20
C GLY A 370 -26.09 14.26 6.86
N LYS A 371 -25.05 13.58 6.40
CA LYS A 371 -24.99 12.84 5.12
C LYS A 371 -25.43 11.38 5.24
N ILE A 372 -25.71 10.92 6.45
CA ILE A 372 -26.25 9.59 6.73
C ILE A 372 -27.58 9.74 7.48
N CYS A 373 -28.49 8.82 7.23
CA CYS A 373 -29.87 8.81 7.71
C CYS A 373 -30.11 7.72 8.78
N LEU A 374 -29.03 7.24 9.40
CA LEU A 374 -29.09 6.30 10.50
C LEU A 374 -29.44 7.02 11.81
N ASN A 375 -30.21 6.36 12.66
CA ASN A 375 -30.53 6.86 13.98
C ASN A 375 -29.42 6.56 15.00
N ARG A 376 -29.51 7.17 16.18
CA ARG A 376 -28.53 7.00 17.26
C ARG A 376 -28.25 5.54 17.61
N SER A 377 -29.28 4.72 17.77
CA SER A 377 -29.12 3.30 18.13
C SER A 377 -28.32 2.53 17.07
N GLU A 378 -28.48 2.89 15.80
CA GLU A 378 -27.78 2.26 14.69
C GLU A 378 -26.31 2.67 14.64
N ILE A 379 -26.02 3.97 14.81
CA ILE A 379 -24.64 4.49 14.87
C ILE A 379 -23.90 3.93 16.07
N ASP A 380 -24.50 4.00 17.27
CA ASP A 380 -23.93 3.45 18.51
C ASP A 380 -23.69 1.93 18.36
N GLY A 381 -24.62 1.22 17.71
CA GLY A 381 -24.51 -0.21 17.43
C GLY A 381 -23.34 -0.57 16.48
N LEU A 382 -23.04 0.26 15.49
CA LEU A 382 -21.90 0.07 14.59
C LEU A 382 -20.57 0.28 15.32
N PHE A 383 -20.44 1.33 16.14
CA PHE A 383 -19.26 1.53 16.99
C PHE A 383 -19.07 0.39 17.99
N ALA A 384 -20.15 -0.05 18.65
CA ALA A 384 -20.10 -1.18 19.57
C ALA A 384 -19.69 -2.48 18.87
N SER A 385 -20.15 -2.69 17.64
CA SER A 385 -19.78 -3.87 16.85
C SER A 385 -18.30 -3.87 16.50
N ALA A 386 -17.75 -2.72 16.09
CA ALA A 386 -16.31 -2.58 15.85
C ALA A 386 -15.50 -2.79 17.15
N LEU A 387 -15.91 -2.20 18.26
CA LEU A 387 -15.23 -2.33 19.56
C LEU A 387 -15.27 -3.75 20.12
N ALA A 388 -16.31 -4.53 19.80
CA ALA A 388 -16.45 -5.93 20.20
C ALA A 388 -15.58 -6.90 19.38
N ASN A 389 -14.93 -6.41 18.31
CA ASN A 389 -14.12 -7.25 17.46
C ASN A 389 -12.77 -7.59 18.13
N PRO A 390 -12.41 -8.87 18.27
CA PRO A 390 -11.18 -9.28 18.96
C PRO A 390 -9.90 -8.83 18.23
N GLY A 391 -9.97 -8.52 16.93
CA GLY A 391 -8.85 -8.00 16.16
C GLY A 391 -8.54 -6.52 16.41
N VAL A 392 -9.38 -5.81 17.17
CA VAL A 392 -9.18 -4.38 17.46
C VAL A 392 -8.26 -4.21 18.66
N SER A 393 -7.04 -3.73 18.41
CA SER A 393 -6.05 -3.49 19.45
C SER A 393 -6.47 -2.36 20.40
N PRO A 394 -5.97 -2.31 21.65
CA PRO A 394 -6.30 -1.25 22.61
C PRO A 394 -6.07 0.17 22.08
N ALA A 395 -5.02 0.36 21.27
CA ALA A 395 -4.74 1.65 20.63
C ALA A 395 -5.84 2.04 19.62
N VAL A 396 -6.36 1.07 18.86
CA VAL A 396 -7.47 1.30 17.92
C VAL A 396 -8.77 1.50 18.69
N GLN A 397 -9.03 0.75 19.76
CA GLN A 397 -10.19 0.96 20.63
C GLN A 397 -10.22 2.39 21.18
N ALA A 398 -9.09 2.90 21.68
CA ALA A 398 -8.98 4.28 22.16
C ALA A 398 -9.35 5.30 21.06
N MET A 399 -8.90 5.07 19.83
CA MET A 399 -9.24 5.92 18.69
C MET A 399 -10.73 5.84 18.34
N LEU A 400 -11.33 4.65 18.32
CA LEU A 400 -12.76 4.47 18.05
C LEU A 400 -13.64 5.15 19.11
N TYR A 401 -13.26 5.04 20.39
CA TYR A 401 -13.94 5.75 21.47
C TYR A 401 -13.84 7.28 21.35
N SER A 402 -12.68 7.80 20.90
CA SER A 402 -12.52 9.25 20.64
C SER A 402 -13.46 9.71 19.52
N TRP A 403 -13.54 8.96 18.42
CA TRP A 403 -14.46 9.27 17.32
C TRP A 403 -15.93 9.11 17.69
N HIS A 404 -16.26 8.12 18.53
CA HIS A 404 -17.61 7.97 19.05
C HIS A 404 -18.00 9.15 19.94
N ALA A 405 -17.08 9.64 20.77
CA ALA A 405 -17.28 10.85 21.58
C ALA A 405 -17.50 12.09 20.72
N ASP A 406 -16.74 12.26 19.63
CA ASP A 406 -16.92 13.38 18.69
C ASP A 406 -18.33 13.39 18.10
N TYR A 407 -18.84 12.23 17.66
CA TYR A 407 -20.21 12.09 17.16
C TYR A 407 -21.26 12.41 18.23
N LEU A 408 -21.14 11.83 19.43
CA LEU A 408 -22.09 12.03 20.53
C LEU A 408 -22.15 13.50 20.97
N TRP A 409 -21.02 14.20 20.92
CA TRP A 409 -20.95 15.61 21.25
C TRP A 409 -21.50 16.48 20.12
N LEU A 410 -20.95 16.37 18.91
CA LEU A 410 -21.20 17.33 17.83
C LEU A 410 -22.54 17.13 17.13
N HIS A 411 -23.03 15.89 17.07
CA HIS A 411 -24.30 15.56 16.41
C HIS A 411 -25.44 15.37 17.42
N GLU A 412 -25.30 14.41 18.35
CA GLU A 412 -26.37 14.08 19.32
C GLU A 412 -26.51 15.12 20.44
N ARG A 413 -25.49 15.96 20.65
CA ARG A 413 -25.42 16.93 21.76
C ARG A 413 -25.54 16.27 23.14
N ASP A 414 -25.13 15.01 23.27
CA ASP A 414 -25.14 14.25 24.52
C ASP A 414 -23.76 14.31 25.18
N GLY A 415 -23.51 15.39 25.91
CA GLY A 415 -22.24 15.61 26.61
C GLY A 415 -21.92 14.56 27.69
N ALA A 416 -22.93 13.90 28.26
CA ALA A 416 -22.72 12.85 29.24
C ALA A 416 -22.22 11.56 28.58
N ALA A 417 -22.83 11.16 27.47
CA ALA A 417 -22.36 10.02 26.69
C ALA A 417 -20.99 10.29 26.05
N ALA A 418 -20.77 11.49 25.50
CA ALA A 418 -19.49 11.89 24.95
C ALA A 418 -18.36 11.81 25.99
N ARG A 419 -18.60 12.28 27.23
CA ARG A 419 -17.65 12.11 28.34
C ARG A 419 -17.39 10.65 28.67
N ARG A 420 -18.42 9.80 28.74
CA ARG A 420 -18.19 8.36 28.99
C ARG A 420 -17.30 7.73 27.89
N ALA A 421 -17.59 7.99 26.63
CA ALA A 421 -16.80 7.47 25.51
C ALA A 421 -15.36 8.01 25.51
N LEU A 422 -15.17 9.32 25.66
CA LEU A 422 -13.83 9.92 25.70
C LEU A 422 -13.03 9.46 26.94
N GLY A 423 -13.70 9.23 28.06
CA GLY A 423 -13.09 8.63 29.25
C GLY A 423 -12.55 7.21 29.00
N GLN A 424 -13.27 6.37 28.25
CA GLN A 424 -12.78 5.05 27.82
C GLN A 424 -11.55 5.18 26.91
N SER A 425 -11.56 6.17 26.00
CA SER A 425 -10.41 6.48 25.16
C SER A 425 -9.16 6.84 25.98
N LEU A 426 -9.31 7.74 26.96
CA LEU A 426 -8.23 8.17 27.84
C LEU A 426 -7.80 7.08 28.83
N ALA A 427 -8.69 6.18 29.25
CA ALA A 427 -8.29 5.03 30.08
C ALA A 427 -7.35 4.08 29.33
N LEU A 428 -7.57 3.90 28.03
CA LEU A 428 -6.73 3.06 27.16
C LEU A 428 -5.45 3.76 26.70
N ASN A 429 -5.50 5.08 26.50
CA ASN A 429 -4.34 5.89 26.11
C ASN A 429 -4.30 7.24 26.86
N PRO A 430 -3.86 7.25 28.14
CA PRO A 430 -3.90 8.44 28.98
C PRO A 430 -2.99 9.58 28.49
N GLY A 431 -1.94 9.24 27.74
CA GLY A 431 -0.95 10.20 27.25
C GLY A 431 -1.34 10.89 25.93
N ASN A 432 -2.54 10.67 25.40
CA ASN A 432 -2.94 11.27 24.13
C ASN A 432 -3.27 12.77 24.31
N PRO A 433 -2.46 13.71 23.75
CA PRO A 433 -2.63 15.14 23.96
C PRO A 433 -3.98 15.64 23.42
N SER A 434 -4.34 15.23 22.20
CA SER A 434 -5.58 15.62 21.53
C SER A 434 -6.84 15.24 22.33
N ASN A 435 -6.90 14.01 22.85
CA ASN A 435 -8.05 13.55 23.63
C ASN A 435 -8.12 14.22 25.01
N ARG A 436 -6.98 14.58 25.60
CA ARG A 436 -6.95 15.38 26.83
C ARG A 436 -7.44 16.81 26.57
N LEU A 437 -7.08 17.41 25.44
CA LEU A 437 -7.62 18.71 25.04
C LEU A 437 -9.14 18.66 24.86
N LYS A 438 -9.66 17.65 24.16
CA LYS A 438 -11.11 17.40 24.04
C LYS A 438 -11.79 17.20 25.40
N TRP A 439 -11.12 16.52 26.34
CA TRP A 439 -11.63 16.34 27.70
C TRP A 439 -11.76 17.66 28.44
N ALA A 440 -10.75 18.53 28.37
CA ALA A 440 -10.82 19.87 28.94
C ALA A 440 -11.97 20.70 28.35
N GLN A 441 -12.22 20.60 27.04
CA GLN A 441 -13.37 21.26 26.41
C GLN A 441 -14.70 20.77 27.01
N LEU A 442 -14.88 19.45 27.15
CA LEU A 442 -16.09 18.88 27.75
C LEU A 442 -16.26 19.31 29.21
N LEU A 443 -15.17 19.39 29.99
CA LEU A 443 -15.20 19.89 31.38
C LEU A 443 -15.60 21.37 31.46
N LEU A 444 -15.10 22.21 30.56
CA LEU A 444 -15.49 23.62 30.52
C LEU A 444 -16.98 23.78 30.23
N ILE A 445 -17.50 22.99 29.29
CA ILE A 445 -18.92 23.00 28.90
C ILE A 445 -19.80 22.45 30.04
N SER A 446 -19.33 21.45 30.80
CA SER A 446 -20.06 20.92 31.96
C SER A 446 -19.97 21.80 33.22
N GLY A 447 -19.20 22.90 33.17
CA GLY A 447 -19.05 23.84 34.27
C GLY A 447 -17.91 23.50 35.25
N GLU A 448 -17.14 22.45 35.00
CA GLU A 448 -16.03 21.95 35.82
C GLU A 448 -14.72 22.73 35.53
N LYS A 449 -14.81 24.07 35.64
CA LYS A 449 -13.78 25.01 35.15
C LYS A 449 -12.41 24.85 35.82
N ASP A 450 -12.37 24.52 37.10
CA ASP A 450 -11.12 24.38 37.85
C ASP A 450 -10.33 23.13 37.44
N GLU A 451 -11.03 22.04 37.16
CA GLU A 451 -10.41 20.81 36.66
C GLU A 451 -9.93 21.00 35.22
N ALA A 452 -10.76 21.60 34.37
CA ALA A 452 -10.35 21.93 33.01
C ALA A 452 -9.11 22.82 32.99
N ARG A 453 -9.04 23.85 33.85
CA ARG A 453 -7.88 24.75 33.95
C ARG A 453 -6.60 24.01 34.32
N ARG A 454 -6.65 23.14 35.34
CA ARG A 454 -5.50 22.34 35.75
C ARG A 454 -5.01 21.46 34.59
N LEU A 455 -5.93 20.88 33.84
CA LEU A 455 -5.60 20.07 32.67
C LEU A 455 -4.92 20.90 31.57
N LEU A 456 -5.51 22.05 31.20
CA LEU A 456 -5.02 22.94 30.14
C LEU A 456 -3.61 23.49 30.44
N LEU A 457 -3.37 23.94 31.68
CA LEU A 457 -2.05 24.42 32.10
C LEU A 457 -0.99 23.32 32.02
N GLY A 458 -1.35 22.07 32.34
CA GLY A 458 -0.46 20.93 32.24
C GLY A 458 -0.08 20.52 30.81
N MET A 459 -0.76 21.05 29.78
CA MET A 459 -0.57 20.67 28.37
C MET A 459 0.25 21.68 27.55
N GLN A 460 0.68 22.82 28.11
CA GLN A 460 1.35 23.89 27.35
C GLN A 460 2.68 23.48 26.66
N GLY A 461 3.30 22.38 27.08
CA GLY A 461 4.52 21.83 26.49
C GLY A 461 4.30 20.60 25.59
N GLU A 462 3.07 20.18 25.36
CA GLU A 462 2.74 19.01 24.55
C GLU A 462 2.75 19.34 23.06
N ASN A 463 3.00 18.31 22.23
CA ASN A 463 3.06 18.47 20.78
C ASN A 463 1.65 18.41 20.19
N PHE A 464 1.12 19.57 19.83
CA PHE A 464 -0.19 19.76 19.18
C PHE A 464 -0.06 20.17 17.72
N SER A 465 -1.08 19.87 16.92
CA SER A 465 -1.27 20.51 15.62
C SER A 465 -1.47 22.02 15.77
N GLU A 466 -1.37 22.78 14.67
CA GLU A 466 -1.59 24.23 14.69
C GLU A 466 -3.00 24.59 15.19
N ASP A 467 -4.02 23.90 14.68
CA ASP A 467 -5.42 24.09 15.09
C ASP A 467 -5.66 23.75 16.56
N GLU A 468 -5.08 22.65 17.04
CA GLU A 468 -5.19 22.24 18.44
C GLU A 468 -4.46 23.23 19.37
N ARG A 469 -3.34 23.79 18.92
CA ARG A 469 -2.61 24.81 19.67
C ARG A 469 -3.40 26.12 19.75
N ASN A 470 -4.03 26.52 18.65
CA ASN A 470 -4.94 27.67 18.62
C ASN A 470 -6.11 27.46 19.58
N THR A 471 -6.72 26.27 19.52
CA THR A 471 -7.79 25.86 20.43
C THR A 471 -7.34 25.91 21.90
N LEU A 472 -6.18 25.35 22.23
CA LEU A 472 -5.62 25.40 23.59
C LEU A 472 -5.45 26.84 24.07
N ASN A 473 -4.90 27.71 23.23
CA ASN A 473 -4.70 29.13 23.55
C ASN A 473 -6.04 29.86 23.77
N GLU A 474 -7.05 29.59 22.93
CA GLU A 474 -8.40 30.14 23.09
C GLU A 474 -9.06 29.69 24.40
N LEU A 475 -8.95 28.41 24.76
CA LEU A 475 -9.52 27.90 26.01
C LEU A 475 -8.82 28.47 27.25
N LEU A 476 -7.50 28.70 27.16
CA LEU A 476 -6.74 29.37 28.22
C LEU A 476 -7.16 30.84 28.38
N THR A 477 -7.44 31.57 27.30
CA THR A 477 -7.87 32.97 27.35
C THR A 477 -9.33 33.12 27.82
N LEU A 478 -10.24 32.31 27.31
CA LEU A 478 -11.66 32.30 27.71
C LEU A 478 -11.84 32.09 29.22
N ASN A 479 -10.99 31.26 29.83
CA ASN A 479 -11.05 30.99 31.26
C ASN A 479 -10.46 32.13 32.12
N THR A 480 -9.64 33.03 31.56
CA THR A 480 -9.15 34.24 32.25
C THR A 480 -10.13 35.41 32.24
N ALA A 481 -11.00 35.49 31.22
CA ALA A 481 -11.97 36.58 31.07
C ALA A 481 -13.18 36.47 32.01
N VAL A 482 -13.54 35.26 32.47
CA VAL A 482 -14.68 35.02 33.37
C VAL A 482 -14.35 35.33 34.85
N GLN A 483 -13.09 35.69 35.17
CA GLN A 483 -12.64 36.06 36.51
C GLN A 483 -12.49 37.59 36.71
N ARG A 484 -12.71 38.40 35.68
CA ARG A 484 -12.89 39.85 35.80
C ARG A 484 -14.38 40.17 35.73
#